data_AF-A0A445JGW6-F1
#
_entry.id   AF-A0A445JGW6-F1
#
_cell.length_a   1.000
_cell.length_b   1.000
_cell.length_c   1.000
_cell.angle_alpha   90.00
_cell.angle_beta   90.00
_cell.angle_gamma   90.00
#
_symmetry.space_group_name_H-M   'P 1'
#
loop_
_entity.id
_entity.type
_entity.pdbx_description
1 polymer ?
#
loop_
_entity_poly.entity_id
_entity_poly.type
_entity_poly.pdbx_seq_one_letter_code
_entity_poly.pdbx_strand_id
1 'polypeptide(L)'
;MLLMNSTSDKGAIQIGLITIKAIQPFKKFEKKLKEIEDRISGRNKNSSIRNRTGPGQMPYAVLLPTSGEGLTFRGILIATT
;
A
#
# COMPACT_ATOMS: atom_id res chain seq x y z
N MET A 1 -39.11 17.34 -8.40
CA MET A 1 -37.72 17.53 -8.87
C MET A 1 -37.19 18.79 -8.17
N LEU A 2 -36.51 18.63 -7.03
CA LEU A 2 -35.97 19.77 -6.28
C LEU A 2 -34.59 20.11 -6.84
N LEU A 3 -34.48 21.23 -7.57
CA LEU A 3 -33.20 21.79 -7.98
C LEU A 3 -32.56 22.49 -6.77
N MET A 4 -31.42 21.98 -6.33
CA MET A 4 -30.61 22.61 -5.28
C MET A 4 -29.99 23.90 -5.84
N ASN A 5 -30.45 25.04 -5.33
CA ASN A 5 -30.19 26.39 -5.86
C ASN A 5 -29.18 27.22 -5.02
N SER A 6 -28.40 26.60 -4.14
CA SER A 6 -27.38 27.31 -3.35
C SER A 6 -25.97 27.07 -3.90
N THR A 7 -25.16 28.12 -3.94
CA THR A 7 -23.71 28.07 -4.24
C THR A 7 -22.96 27.17 -3.25
N SER A 8 -23.48 26.99 -2.04
CA SER A 8 -22.93 26.11 -1.01
C SER A 8 -23.06 24.61 -1.37
N ASP A 9 -24.21 24.20 -1.92
CA ASP A 9 -24.48 22.80 -2.27
C ASP A 9 -23.58 22.31 -3.42
N LYS A 10 -23.29 23.20 -4.39
CA LYS A 10 -22.39 22.91 -5.50
C LYS A 10 -20.94 22.75 -5.04
N GLY A 11 -20.50 23.52 -4.04
CA GLY A 11 -19.19 23.39 -3.42
C GLY A 11 -19.01 22.05 -2.71
N ALA A 12 -20.01 21.62 -1.93
CA ALA A 12 -20.03 20.34 -1.23
C ALA A 12 -19.97 19.12 -2.17
N ILE A 13 -20.68 19.18 -3.30
CA ILE A 13 -20.64 18.13 -4.32
C ILE A 13 -19.25 18.07 -4.99
N GLN A 14 -18.65 19.22 -5.29
CA GLN A 14 -17.34 19.28 -5.96
C GLN A 14 -16.21 18.73 -5.07
N ILE A 15 -16.20 19.06 -3.76
CA ILE A 15 -15.24 18.49 -2.82
C ILE A 15 -15.43 16.98 -2.69
N GLY A 16 -16.68 16.50 -2.59
CA GLY A 16 -16.97 15.07 -2.56
C GLY A 16 -16.45 14.34 -3.79
N LEU A 17 -16.61 14.93 -4.98
CA LEU A 17 -16.11 14.37 -6.23
C LEU A 17 -14.57 14.31 -6.27
N ILE A 18 -13.89 15.34 -5.77
CA ILE A 18 -12.41 15.40 -5.68
C ILE A 18 -11.91 14.33 -4.71
N THR A 19 -12.53 14.21 -3.53
CA THR A 19 -12.20 13.21 -2.52
C THR A 19 -12.36 11.79 -3.08
N ILE A 20 -13.43 11.50 -3.82
CA ILE A 20 -13.63 10.20 -4.47
C ILE A 20 -12.53 9.94 -5.52
N LYS A 21 -12.18 10.94 -6.34
CA LYS A 21 -11.12 10.84 -7.34
C LYS A 21 -9.74 10.57 -6.73
N ALA A 22 -9.47 11.04 -5.51
CA ALA A 22 -8.20 10.77 -4.81
C ALA A 22 -8.20 9.42 -4.07
N ILE A 23 -9.30 9.05 -3.43
CA ILE A 23 -9.38 7.81 -2.61
C ILE A 23 -9.28 6.55 -3.47
N GLN A 24 -9.91 6.53 -4.65
CA GLN A 24 -9.96 5.32 -5.49
C GLN A 24 -8.57 4.88 -5.99
N PRO A 25 -7.72 5.77 -6.55
CA PRO A 25 -6.33 5.45 -6.87
C PRO A 25 -5.52 4.99 -5.65
N PHE A 26 -5.72 5.63 -4.49
CA PHE A 26 -5.01 5.26 -3.26
C PHE A 26 -5.36 3.84 -2.80
N LYS A 27 -6.65 3.47 -2.79
CA LYS A 27 -7.09 2.09 -2.51
C LYS A 27 -6.48 1.08 -3.49
N LYS A 28 -6.38 1.44 -4.77
CA LYS A 28 -5.72 0.60 -5.77
C LYS A 28 -4.22 0.44 -5.49
N PHE A 29 -3.57 1.51 -5.04
CA PHE A 29 -2.16 1.49 -4.63
C PHE A 29 -1.94 0.60 -3.41
N GLU A 30 -2.75 0.74 -2.35
CA GLU A 30 -2.69 -0.13 -1.17
C GLU A 30 -2.87 -1.61 -1.54
N LYS A 31 -3.87 -1.92 -2.38
CA LYS A 31 -4.07 -3.27 -2.90
C LYS A 31 -2.82 -3.77 -3.63
N LYS A 32 -2.18 -2.91 -4.42
CA LYS A 32 -0.97 -3.29 -5.16
C LYS A 32 0.22 -3.55 -4.25
N LEU A 33 0.38 -2.79 -3.18
CA LEU A 33 1.41 -3.04 -2.17
C LEU A 33 1.23 -4.41 -1.52
N LYS A 34 -0.01 -4.78 -1.17
CA LYS A 34 -0.31 -6.12 -0.62
C LYS A 34 0.07 -7.23 -1.60
N GLU A 35 -0.29 -7.10 -2.88
CA GLU A 35 0.10 -8.06 -3.91
C GLU A 35 1.63 -8.20 -4.07
N ILE A 36 2.37 -7.10 -3.92
CA ILE A 36 3.84 -7.10 -3.97
C ILE A 36 4.40 -7.83 -2.74
N GLU A 37 3.87 -7.56 -1.55
CA GLU A 37 4.27 -8.21 -0.31
C GLU A 37 4.08 -9.74 -0.39
N ASP A 38 2.92 -10.18 -0.88
CA ASP A 38 2.61 -11.60 -1.11
C ASP A 38 3.59 -12.24 -2.11
N ARG A 39 3.91 -11.54 -3.20
CA ARG A 39 4.85 -12.02 -4.22
C ARG A 39 6.28 -12.15 -3.67
N ILE A 40 6.74 -11.18 -2.89
CA ILE A 40 8.07 -11.21 -2.25
C ILE A 40 8.13 -12.38 -1.26
N SER A 41 7.09 -12.53 -0.42
CA SER A 41 6.97 -13.59 0.57
C SER A 41 6.93 -14.98 -0.08
N GLY A 42 6.18 -15.13 -1.19
CA GLY A 42 6.15 -16.37 -1.97
C GLY A 42 7.52 -16.72 -2.57
N ARG A 43 8.26 -15.72 -3.08
CA ARG A 43 9.63 -15.92 -3.58
C ARG A 43 10.61 -16.34 -2.49
N ASN A 44 10.47 -15.79 -1.28
CA ASN A 44 11.31 -16.18 -0.15
C ASN A 44 11.11 -17.64 0.29
N LYS A 45 9.89 -18.16 0.12
CA LYS A 45 9.55 -19.57 0.40
C LYS A 45 9.92 -20.52 -0.74
N ASN A 46 10.24 -20.00 -1.93
CA ASN A 46 10.55 -20.82 -3.09
C ASN A 46 12.02 -21.28 -3.08
N SER A 47 12.23 -22.56 -2.78
CA SER A 47 13.56 -23.18 -2.69
C SER A 47 14.34 -23.21 -4.00
N SER A 48 13.68 -23.04 -5.16
CA SER A 48 14.39 -22.96 -6.44
C SER A 48 15.13 -21.64 -6.63
N ILE A 49 14.76 -20.58 -5.87
CA ILE A 49 15.39 -19.26 -5.94
C ILE A 49 16.39 -19.11 -4.79
N ARG A 50 17.62 -19.57 -5.03
CA ARG A 50 18.67 -19.67 -4.00
C ARG A 50 19.10 -18.32 -3.39
N ASN A 51 19.00 -17.23 -4.15
CA ASN A 51 19.42 -15.88 -3.74
C ASN A 51 18.35 -15.10 -2.95
N ARG A 52 17.51 -15.79 -2.19
CA ARG A 52 16.46 -15.17 -1.35
C ARG A 52 16.69 -15.33 0.14
N THR A 53 17.40 -16.39 0.52
CA THR A 53 17.55 -16.79 1.92
C THR A 53 19.01 -17.12 2.25
N GLY A 54 19.76 -17.67 1.28
CA GLY A 54 21.18 -17.98 1.42
C GLY A 54 21.49 -19.02 2.52
N PRO A 55 22.77 -19.28 2.79
CA PRO A 55 23.21 -20.24 3.80
C PRO A 55 22.80 -19.86 5.23
N GLY A 56 22.68 -18.55 5.50
CA GLY A 56 22.28 -18.01 6.80
C GLY A 56 20.79 -18.12 7.13
N GLN A 57 19.99 -18.78 6.27
CA GLN A 57 18.55 -18.98 6.48
C GLN A 57 17.78 -17.67 6.73
N MET A 58 18.21 -16.55 6.12
CA MET A 58 17.64 -15.22 6.36
C MET A 58 16.86 -14.73 5.13
N PRO A 59 15.53 -14.75 5.14
CA PRO A 59 14.71 -14.34 4.01
C PRO A 59 14.88 -12.86 3.67
N TYR A 60 14.89 -12.53 2.39
CA TYR A 60 14.94 -11.15 1.91
C TYR A 60 13.64 -10.42 2.23
N ALA A 61 13.64 -9.66 3.33
CA ALA A 61 12.46 -8.98 3.86
C ALA A 61 12.52 -7.44 3.76
N VAL A 62 13.66 -6.88 3.34
CA VAL A 62 13.94 -5.43 3.31
C VAL A 62 12.92 -4.64 2.48
N LEU A 63 12.40 -5.23 1.40
CA LEU A 63 11.41 -4.59 0.52
C LEU A 63 9.96 -4.97 0.82
N LEU A 64 9.69 -5.64 1.94
CA LEU A 64 8.30 -5.82 2.37
C LEU A 64 7.77 -4.44 2.80
N PRO A 65 6.64 -3.98 2.24
CA PRO A 65 6.10 -2.65 2.52
C PRO A 65 5.77 -2.44 3.99
N THR A 66 5.25 -3.47 4.67
CA THR A 66 4.79 -3.38 6.05
C THR A 66 5.77 -3.98 7.05
N SER A 67 5.73 -3.48 8.29
CA SER A 67 6.47 -4.01 9.43
C SER A 67 5.68 -3.83 10.72
N GLY A 68 5.93 -4.70 11.69
CA GLY A 68 5.60 -4.43 13.08
C GLY A 68 6.65 -3.52 13.74
N GLU A 69 6.42 -3.22 15.02
CA GLU A 69 7.37 -2.49 15.86
C GLU A 69 8.67 -3.28 16.12
N GLY A 70 9.73 -2.54 16.45
CA GLY A 70 11.05 -3.11 16.77
C GLY A 70 11.96 -3.35 15.55
N LEU A 71 13.07 -4.06 15.78
CA LEU A 71 14.05 -4.39 14.75
C LEU A 71 13.64 -5.64 13.96
N THR A 72 12.94 -5.43 12.86
CA THR A 72 12.26 -6.50 12.09
C THR A 72 12.92 -6.83 10.75
N PHE A 73 13.90 -6.04 10.29
CA PHE A 73 14.54 -6.13 8.96
C PHE A 73 13.57 -6.03 7.77
N ARG A 74 12.40 -5.40 7.97
CA ARG A 74 11.36 -5.15 6.97
C ARG A 74 10.67 -3.81 7.21
N GLY A 75 9.83 -3.40 6.25
CA GLY A 75 9.06 -2.17 6.30
C GLY A 75 9.71 -1.06 5.49
N ILE A 76 8.91 -0.46 4.60
CA ILE A 76 9.30 0.74 3.84
C ILE A 76 8.41 1.87 4.35
N LEU A 77 9.01 2.84 5.04
CA LEU A 77 8.28 4.00 5.55
C LEU A 77 7.95 4.97 4.41
N ILE A 78 6.69 5.41 4.34
CA ILE A 78 6.20 6.34 3.31
C ILE A 78 6.42 7.83 3.65
N ALA A 79 6.89 8.14 4.85
CA ALA A 79 7.54 9.40 5.21
C ALA A 79 8.22 9.25 6.59
N THR A 80 9.33 9.97 6.80
CA THR A 80 9.93 10.16 8.13
C THR A 80 8.94 10.90 9.03
N THR A 81 8.77 10.41 10.26
CA THR A 81 8.05 11.13 11.33
C THR A 81 8.77 12.42 11.69
#